data_AF-A0A6M4IRP4-F1
#
_entry.id   AF-A0A6M4IRP4-F1
#
_cell.length_a   1.000
_cell.length_b   1.000
_cell.length_c   1.000
_cell.angle_alpha   90.00
_cell.angle_beta   90.00
_cell.angle_gamma   90.00
#
_symmetry.space_group_name_H-M   'P 1'
#
loop_
_entity.id
_entity.type
_entity.pdbx_description
1 polymer ?
#
loop_
_entity_poly.entity_id
_entity_poly.type
_entity_poly.pdbx_seq_one_letter_code
_entity_poly.pdbx_strand_id
1 'polypeptide(L)'
;MAYADEPHANSGDTLVLTADRRALRGASIVSREQLPDGRVQLVTEQDGRDNERPAPIRSVYVIEERAASLQKLVRYDGGEFFQRHIYEWVR
;
A
#
# COMPACT_ATOMS: atom_id res chain seq x y z
N MET A 1 17.13 -11.07 -4.41
CA MET A 1 18.41 -10.34 -4.50
C MET A 1 18.34 -9.21 -3.49
N ALA A 2 19.30 -9.12 -2.58
CA ALA A 2 19.37 -8.08 -1.56
C ALA A 2 20.15 -6.89 -2.12
N TYR A 3 19.62 -5.67 -1.98
CA TYR A 3 20.36 -4.46 -2.26
C TYR A 3 21.39 -4.26 -1.15
N ALA A 4 22.64 -4.64 -1.42
CA ALA A 4 23.73 -4.62 -0.44
C ALA A 4 24.15 -3.20 -0.05
N ASP A 5 23.95 -2.23 -0.95
CA ASP A 5 24.41 -0.86 -0.78
C ASP A 5 23.38 0.06 -0.09
N GLU A 6 22.15 -0.42 0.09
CA GLU A 6 21.07 0.29 0.78
C GLU A 6 20.38 -0.63 1.79
N PRO A 7 21.00 -0.88 2.96
CA PRO A 7 20.44 -1.80 3.96
C PRO A 7 19.07 -1.34 4.50
N HIS A 8 18.74 -0.05 4.38
CA HIS A 8 17.45 0.53 4.72
C HIS A 8 16.35 0.24 3.69
N ALA A 9 16.72 -0.12 2.45
CA ALA A 9 15.77 -0.45 1.38
C ALA A 9 15.21 -1.89 1.53
N ASN A 10 15.88 -2.74 2.32
CA ASN A 10 15.36 -4.05 2.71
C ASN A 10 14.48 -3.93 3.96
N SER A 11 13.34 -3.24 3.85
CA SER A 11 12.35 -3.24 4.92
C SER A 11 11.55 -4.55 4.89
N GLY A 12 11.91 -5.51 5.74
CA GLY A 12 10.97 -6.55 6.15
C GLY A 12 9.92 -5.92 7.05
N ASP A 13 8.64 -6.10 6.76
CA ASP A 13 7.59 -5.46 7.52
C ASP A 13 6.57 -6.46 8.04
N THR A 14 6.05 -6.20 9.23
CA THR A 14 5.00 -6.98 9.84
C THR A 14 3.68 -6.33 9.45
N LEU A 15 2.87 -7.03 8.66
CA LEU A 15 1.49 -6.60 8.40
C LEU A 15 0.68 -6.72 9.69
N VAL A 16 0.70 -5.67 10.50
CA VAL A 16 -0.12 -5.57 11.70
C VAL A 16 -1.54 -5.21 11.27
N LEU A 17 -2.40 -6.22 11.27
CA LEU A 17 -3.84 -6.02 11.37
C LEU A 17 -4.13 -5.64 12.82
N THR A 18 -4.68 -4.45 13.01
CA THR A 18 -5.24 -4.03 14.31
C THR A 18 -6.23 -5.08 14.80
N ALA A 19 -6.40 -5.21 16.12
CA ALA A 19 -7.28 -6.23 16.71
C ALA A 19 -8.75 -6.11 16.22
N ASP A 20 -9.17 -4.90 15.85
CA ASP A 20 -10.46 -4.61 15.25
C ASP A 20 -10.49 -4.74 13.71
N ARG A 21 -9.35 -5.08 13.09
CA ARG A 21 -9.11 -5.25 11.65
C ARG A 21 -9.45 -3.99 10.84
N ARG A 22 -9.37 -2.80 11.44
CA ARG A 22 -9.72 -1.54 10.77
C ARG A 22 -8.54 -0.82 10.14
N ALA A 23 -7.33 -1.20 10.51
CA ALA A 23 -6.12 -0.59 9.98
C ALA A 23 -5.05 -1.63 9.64
N LEU A 24 -4.29 -1.34 8.59
CA LEU A 24 -3.10 -2.04 8.16
C LEU A 24 -1.94 -1.05 8.16
N ARG A 25 -0.86 -1.36 8.90
CA ARG A 25 0.34 -0.48 9.00
C ARG A 25 0.03 0.97 9.41
N GLY A 26 -0.99 1.16 10.26
CA GLY A 26 -1.44 2.49 10.69
C GLY A 26 -2.36 3.22 9.70
N ALA A 27 -2.54 2.70 8.48
CA ALA A 27 -3.51 3.22 7.51
C ALA A 27 -4.87 2.55 7.68
N SER A 28 -5.94 3.33 7.64
CA SER A 28 -7.32 2.83 7.74
C SER A 28 -7.68 2.02 6.51
N ILE A 29 -8.23 0.82 6.69
CA ILE A 29 -8.76 0.00 5.61
C ILE A 29 -10.11 0.59 5.20
N VAL A 30 -10.21 1.05 3.94
CA VAL A 30 -11.42 1.66 3.38
C VAL A 30 -12.17 0.73 2.41
N SER A 31 -11.48 -0.27 1.84
CA SER A 31 -12.10 -1.34 1.08
C SER A 31 -11.31 -2.64 1.21
N ARG A 32 -12.02 -3.76 1.18
CA ARG A 32 -11.48 -5.12 1.05
C ARG A 32 -12.42 -5.92 0.15
N GLU A 33 -11.90 -6.40 -0.97
CA GLU A 33 -12.67 -7.11 -1.98
C GLU A 33 -11.92 -8.35 -2.45
N GLN A 34 -12.67 -9.41 -2.75
CA GLN A 34 -12.15 -10.54 -3.51
C GLN A 34 -12.49 -10.31 -4.98
N LEU A 35 -11.47 -10.32 -5.83
CA LEU A 35 -11.61 -10.15 -7.27
C LEU A 35 -12.15 -11.45 -7.91
N PRO A 36 -12.75 -11.40 -9.11
CA PRO A 36 -13.36 -12.57 -9.77
C PRO A 36 -12.40 -13.74 -10.01
N ASP A 37 -11.10 -13.47 -10.07
CA ASP A 37 -10.03 -14.45 -10.25
C ASP A 37 -9.46 -14.98 -8.91
N GLY A 38 -10.11 -14.68 -7.80
CA GLY A 38 -9.75 -15.17 -6.47
C GLY A 38 -8.70 -14.33 -5.73
N ARG A 39 -8.14 -13.31 -6.37
CA ARG A 39 -7.20 -12.37 -5.75
C ARG A 39 -7.88 -11.52 -4.70
N VAL A 40 -7.09 -11.00 -3.76
CA VAL A 40 -7.60 -10.07 -2.74
C VAL A 40 -7.09 -8.67 -3.03
N GLN A 41 -8.01 -7.73 -3.19
CA GLN A 41 -7.71 -6.31 -3.21
C GLN A 41 -7.99 -5.69 -1.84
N LEU A 42 -7.03 -4.94 -1.31
CA LEU A 42 -7.18 -4.16 -0.10
C LEU A 42 -6.83 -2.71 -0.40
N VAL A 43 -7.69 -1.79 0.01
CA VAL A 43 -7.45 -0.34 -0.13
C VAL A 43 -7.35 0.26 1.25
N THR A 44 -6.26 0.98 1.51
CA THR A 44 -6.06 1.74 2.74
C THR A 44 -5.86 3.21 2.46
N GLU A 45 -6.28 4.06 3.38
CA GLU A 45 -6.04 5.50 3.34
C GLU A 45 -5.46 6.02 4.64
N GLN A 46 -4.60 7.02 4.53
CA GLN A 46 -4.08 7.77 5.67
C GLN A 46 -3.71 9.18 5.24
N ASP A 47 -3.70 10.10 6.19
CA ASP A 47 -3.02 11.38 6.01
C ASP A 47 -1.51 11.17 6.07
N GLY A 48 -0.78 11.83 5.18
CA GLY A 48 0.67 11.72 5.12
C GLY A 48 1.32 12.94 4.48
N ARG A 49 2.56 12.76 4.04
CA ARG A 49 3.31 13.77 3.28
C ARG A 49 3.90 13.15 2.04
N ASP A 50 3.88 13.89 0.94
CA ASP A 50 4.55 13.57 -0.32
C ASP A 50 5.15 14.86 -0.88
N ASN A 51 6.40 14.81 -1.35
CA ASN A 51 7.17 16.01 -1.74
C ASN A 51 7.11 17.15 -0.71
N GLU A 52 7.26 16.83 0.58
CA GLU A 52 7.22 17.77 1.70
C GLU A 52 5.88 18.52 1.89
N ARG A 53 4.83 18.14 1.16
CA ARG A 53 3.48 18.71 1.27
C ARG A 53 2.54 17.70 1.94
N PRO A 54 1.61 18.14 2.79
CA PRO A 54 0.54 17.28 3.28
C PRO A 54 -0.28 16.71 2.11
N ALA A 55 -0.50 15.41 2.11
CA ALA A 55 -1.25 14.71 1.08
C ALA A 55 -1.92 13.47 1.67
N PRO A 56 -3.23 13.28 1.42
CA PRO A 56 -3.85 11.98 1.60
C PRO A 56 -3.15 10.94 0.71
N ILE A 57 -2.79 9.82 1.32
CA ILE A 57 -2.13 8.70 0.66
C ILE A 57 -3.12 7.54 0.62
N ARG A 58 -3.34 7.00 -0.57
CA ARG A 58 -4.09 5.76 -0.78
C ARG A 58 -3.11 4.68 -1.20
N SER A 59 -3.21 3.53 -0.57
CA SER A 59 -2.46 2.33 -0.97
C SER A 59 -3.43 1.26 -1.43
N VAL A 60 -3.18 0.71 -2.61
CA VAL A 60 -3.93 -0.43 -3.15
C VAL A 60 -2.99 -1.62 -3.16
N TYR A 61 -3.35 -2.64 -2.38
CA TYR A 61 -2.67 -3.92 -2.34
C TYR A 61 -3.46 -4.91 -3.18
N VAL A 62 -2.79 -5.65 -4.06
CA VAL A 62 -3.34 -6.84 -4.70
C VAL A 62 -2.50 -8.02 -4.27
N ILE A 63 -3.15 -9.05 -3.73
CA ILE A 63 -2.49 -10.24 -3.18
C ILE A 63 -2.99 -11.45 -3.95
N GLU A 64 -2.04 -12.23 -4.47
CA GLU A 64 -2.23 -13.46 -5.22
C GLU A 64 -1.46 -14.61 -4.53
N GLU A 65 -1.63 -15.86 -5.00
CA GLU A 65 -0.93 -17.01 -4.40
C GLU A 65 0.61 -16.86 -4.47
N ARG A 66 1.11 -16.32 -5.58
CA ARG A 66 2.57 -16.23 -5.87
C ARG A 66 3.03 -14.85 -6.29
N ALA A 67 2.17 -13.86 -6.18
CA ALA A 67 2.48 -12.49 -6.53
C ALA A 67 1.78 -11.51 -5.57
N ALA A 68 2.33 -10.31 -5.46
CA ALA A 68 1.69 -9.20 -4.79
C ALA A 68 2.07 -7.90 -5.48
N SER A 69 1.19 -6.91 -5.40
CA SER A 69 1.49 -5.53 -5.80
C SER A 69 1.03 -4.52 -4.77
N LEU A 70 1.71 -3.39 -4.73
CA LEU A 70 1.38 -2.22 -3.94
C LEU A 70 1.45 -0.98 -4.81
N GLN A 71 0.29 -0.36 -5.06
CA GLN A 71 0.20 0.93 -5.72
C GLN A 71 0.06 2.03 -4.66
N LYS A 72 0.96 3.02 -4.67
CA LYS A 72 0.85 4.25 -3.89
C LYS A 72 0.22 5.32 -4.76
N LEU A 73 -0.91 5.86 -4.33
CA LEU A 73 -1.55 7.03 -4.91
C LEU A 73 -1.55 8.18 -3.90
N VAL A 74 -1.48 9.40 -4.41
CA VAL A 74 -1.59 10.62 -3.60
C VAL A 74 -2.59 11.57 -4.22
N ARG A 75 -3.19 12.42 -3.39
CA ARG A 75 -4.08 13.49 -3.82
C ARG A 75 -3.56 14.82 -3.29
N TYR A 76 -3.52 15.83 -4.15
CA TYR A 76 -3.21 17.20 -3.75
C TYR A 76 -4.45 18.09 -3.91
N ASP A 77 -4.58 19.08 -3.02
CA ASP A 77 -5.52 20.19 -3.15
C ASP A 77 -6.98 19.74 -3.43
N GLY A 78 -7.38 18.59 -2.88
CA GLY A 78 -8.72 18.01 -3.04
C GLY A 78 -9.02 17.40 -4.42
N GLY A 79 -8.05 17.32 -5.33
CA GLY A 79 -8.19 16.78 -6.68
C GLY A 79 -8.38 15.26 -6.73
N GLU A 80 -7.99 14.64 -7.85
CA GLU A 80 -8.05 13.18 -7.96
C GLU A 80 -6.80 12.51 -7.40
N PHE A 81 -6.94 11.26 -6.96
CA PHE A 81 -5.79 10.43 -6.63
C PHE A 81 -5.04 10.08 -7.91
N PHE A 82 -3.72 10.29 -7.91
CA PHE A 82 -2.86 9.88 -9.01
C PHE A 82 -1.74 8.99 -8.50
N GLN A 83 -1.28 8.08 -9.37
CA GLN A 83 -0.24 7.13 -9.04
C GLN A 83 1.10 7.84 -8.82
N ARG A 84 1.77 7.49 -7.71
CA ARG A 84 3.17 7.87 -7.46
C ARG A 84 4.09 6.72 -7.77
N HIS A 85 3.89 5.58 -7.13
CA HIS A 85 4.73 4.40 -7.32
C HIS A 85 3.89 3.15 -7.41
N ILE A 86 4.43 2.15 -8.10
CA ILE A 86 3.96 0.77 -8.05
C ILE A 86 5.14 -0.11 -7.66
N TYR A 87 4.88 -1.06 -6.78
CA TYR A 87 5.83 -2.08 -6.38
C TYR A 87 5.20 -3.43 -6.66
N GLU A 88 5.98 -4.35 -7.23
CA GLU A 88 5.51 -5.67 -7.65
C GLU A 88 6.51 -6.72 -7.18
N TRP A 89 5.97 -7.81 -6.64
CA TRP A 89 6.75 -8.94 -6.15
C TRP A 89 6.18 -10.23 -6.71
N VAL A 90 7.06 -11.10 -7.18
CA VAL A 90 6.74 -12.45 -7.65
C VAL A 90 7.63 -13.43 -6.91
N ARG A 91 7.06 -14.55 -6.49
CA ARG A 91 7.75 -15.63 -5.78
C ARG A 91 8.12 -16.78 -6.72
#